data_AF-B4H4Z9-F1
#
_entry.id   AF-B4H4Z9-F1
#
_cell.length_a   1.000
_cell.length_b   1.000
_cell.length_c   1.000
_cell.angle_alpha   90.00
_cell.angle_beta   90.00
_cell.angle_gamma   90.00
#
_symmetry.space_group_name_H-M   'P 1'
#
loop_
_entity.id
_entity.type
_entity.pdbx_description
1 polymer ?
#
loop_
_entity_poly.entity_id
_entity_poly.type
_entity_poly.pdbx_seq_one_letter_code
_entity_poly.pdbx_strand_id
1 'polypeptide(L)'
;MKVLRLRMAKLMLLGVLLVNLIFLYYTWNTLLWRRISRVLAGDEMEPKAAPKLTPKEKVRNANKHIRKSITIVFYGHYNFEQDLRASIDSILDVIPNMPILVLQEGGTEYAYPPVSYERNLTAGEDQTVTFLNLAFDVRHTRQELDPLAAIRTKYALLMPDSVRLNSKNLLQKILREINTIGVAGAQAQPKEQRLAVPPEETVRRMVLVPFAGNLKSFSSCARMRMDLPNWTLEIVATNDSRRCDLFLQKHAILLDVAALGAMPEPFALPFPEMLYIQAKIANLSTTVFSHAFQEGRRLFASFHTKQRRMELRRRQFREMYKRLQIKRIVRRAYTVLGKPPARESSWQFHQGVLDAQFSSSNMSLPLVTDIDLFGCERTTKSCIGTVYNNRPFYSYLDKHTPPCCLDKLRTTFNHVLEEFENVGIRYWLDNNALKSAVETNAISPDAYDIDISFNVHDLERSNAMKKSQSKPYVDNEGFYWIKATDGHYFRVQFSKPNQVGVNLLPYEIKGAEVRASGFFGWKASTFAADFLHPMSTVLFLGKSVMCPNNVLEYLEAKHIKVQSQDMAMDD
;
A
#
# COMPACT_ATOMS: atom_id res chain seq x y z
N MET A 1 53.86 -26.02 57.63
CA MET A 1 53.06 -26.21 56.39
C MET A 1 52.94 -24.99 55.46
N LYS A 2 53.17 -23.74 55.89
CA LYS A 2 53.05 -22.54 55.02
C LYS A 2 54.21 -22.33 54.03
N VAL A 3 55.43 -22.78 54.37
CA VAL A 3 56.65 -22.60 53.54
C VAL A 3 56.66 -23.50 52.29
N LEU A 4 56.07 -24.70 52.37
CA LEU A 4 56.01 -25.66 51.26
C LEU A 4 55.05 -25.20 50.14
N ARG A 5 53.93 -24.57 50.51
CA ARG A 5 52.95 -24.01 49.55
C ARG A 5 53.53 -22.83 48.75
N LEU A 6 54.36 -22.00 49.38
CA LEU A 6 55.01 -20.88 48.70
C LEU A 6 56.07 -21.34 47.68
N ARG A 7 56.80 -22.43 47.99
CA ARG A 7 57.77 -23.03 47.06
C ARG A 7 57.10 -23.66 45.85
N MET A 8 55.98 -24.38 46.05
CA MET A 8 55.20 -24.96 44.94
C MET A 8 54.57 -23.89 44.04
N ALA A 9 54.07 -22.78 44.62
CA ALA A 9 53.55 -21.65 43.85
C ALA A 9 54.64 -20.97 43.00
N LYS A 10 55.86 -20.80 43.54
CA LYS A 10 57.00 -20.28 42.78
C LYS A 10 57.44 -21.22 41.65
N LEU A 11 57.40 -22.53 41.87
CA LEU A 11 57.73 -23.55 40.86
C LEU A 11 56.71 -23.57 39.72
N MET A 12 55.42 -23.50 40.04
CA MET A 12 54.34 -23.37 39.05
C MET A 12 54.47 -22.08 38.23
N LEU A 13 54.77 -20.95 38.89
CA LEU A 13 54.92 -19.67 38.21
C LEU A 13 56.15 -19.64 37.28
N LEU A 14 57.24 -20.29 37.68
CA LEU A 14 58.43 -20.48 36.84
C LEU A 14 58.14 -21.41 35.65
N GLY A 15 57.33 -22.45 35.85
CA GLY A 15 56.85 -23.33 34.79
C GLY A 15 56.00 -22.60 33.75
N VAL A 16 55.05 -21.76 34.19
CA VAL A 16 54.21 -20.94 33.28
C VAL A 16 55.06 -19.93 32.50
N LEU A 17 56.07 -19.33 33.14
CA LEU A 17 57.01 -18.43 32.46
C LEU A 17 57.80 -19.16 31.37
N LEU A 18 58.32 -20.35 31.66
CA LEU A 18 59.05 -21.16 30.67
C LEU A 18 58.17 -21.55 29.48
N VAL A 19 56.93 -21.98 29.73
CA VAL A 19 55.98 -22.33 28.66
C VAL A 19 55.65 -21.11 27.80
N ASN A 20 55.41 -19.95 28.40
CA ASN A 20 55.17 -18.72 27.64
C ASN A 20 56.40 -18.28 26.84
N LEU A 21 57.62 -18.48 27.36
CA LEU A 21 58.86 -18.12 26.66
C LEU A 21 59.11 -19.05 25.47
N ILE A 22 58.80 -20.35 25.60
CA ILE A 22 58.83 -21.31 24.49
C ILE A 22 57.78 -20.93 23.43
N PHE A 23 56.57 -20.56 23.84
CA PHE A 23 55.51 -20.12 22.92
C PHE A 23 55.91 -18.82 22.19
N LEU A 24 56.52 -17.87 22.90
CA LEU A 24 57.08 -16.64 22.32
C LEU A 24 58.21 -16.94 21.34
N TYR A 25 59.11 -17.86 21.68
CA TYR A 25 60.20 -18.28 20.79
C TYR A 25 59.65 -18.91 19.50
N TYR A 26 58.67 -19.81 19.59
CA TYR A 26 58.08 -20.43 18.40
C TYR A 26 57.28 -19.46 17.56
N THR A 27 56.49 -18.57 18.17
CA THR A 27 55.75 -17.53 17.42
C THR A 27 56.70 -16.51 16.81
N TRP A 28 57.77 -16.12 17.51
CA TRP A 28 58.81 -15.23 16.99
C TRP A 28 59.55 -15.87 15.79
N ASN A 29 59.97 -17.12 15.92
CA ASN A 29 60.73 -17.81 14.89
C ASN A 29 59.86 -18.16 13.65
N THR A 30 58.59 -18.50 13.84
CA THR A 30 57.73 -18.93 12.73
C THR A 30 56.98 -17.80 12.02
N LEU A 31 56.56 -16.75 12.74
CA LEU A 31 55.73 -15.68 12.18
C LEU A 31 56.52 -14.38 11.94
N LEU A 32 57.34 -13.96 12.90
CA LEU A 32 58.09 -12.71 12.81
C LEU A 32 59.36 -12.87 11.97
N TRP A 33 60.17 -13.91 12.18
CA TRP A 33 61.36 -14.14 11.36
C TRP A 33 61.00 -14.39 9.88
N ARG A 34 59.91 -15.12 9.60
CA ARG A 34 59.40 -15.31 8.23
C ARG A 34 58.83 -14.04 7.57
N ARG A 35 58.40 -13.04 8.36
CA ARG A 35 57.98 -11.74 7.82
C ARG A 35 59.17 -10.82 7.60
N ILE A 36 60.09 -10.76 8.56
CA ILE A 36 61.27 -9.91 8.49
C ILE A 36 62.24 -10.40 7.40
N SER A 37 62.43 -11.71 7.26
CA SER A 37 63.21 -12.29 6.14
C SER A 37 62.59 -11.99 4.77
N ARG A 38 61.26 -12.01 4.65
CA ARG A 38 60.57 -11.63 3.40
C ARG A 38 60.70 -10.15 3.06
N VAL A 39 60.81 -9.28 4.06
CA VAL A 39 60.98 -7.83 3.85
C VAL A 39 62.45 -7.46 3.58
N LEU A 40 63.40 -8.12 4.24
CA LEU A 40 64.84 -7.89 4.03
C LEU A 40 65.39 -8.55 2.77
N ALA A 41 64.77 -9.63 2.28
CA ALA A 41 65.20 -10.33 1.06
C ALA A 41 64.84 -9.60 -0.24
N GLY A 42 64.22 -8.41 -0.18
CA GLY A 42 63.96 -7.59 -1.37
C GLY A 42 63.18 -8.34 -2.45
N ASP A 43 62.27 -9.23 -2.05
CA ASP A 43 61.43 -9.96 -2.99
C ASP A 43 60.31 -9.00 -3.42
N GLU A 44 60.63 -8.15 -4.42
CA GLU A 44 59.62 -7.51 -5.24
C GLU A 44 58.77 -8.61 -5.86
N MET A 45 57.72 -9.00 -5.14
CA MET A 45 56.70 -9.86 -5.68
C MET A 45 55.96 -9.01 -6.72
N GLU A 46 56.44 -9.09 -7.97
CA GLU A 46 55.57 -8.98 -9.13
C GLU A 46 54.26 -9.68 -8.75
N PRO A 47 53.10 -9.05 -8.96
CA PRO A 47 51.83 -9.64 -8.55
C PRO A 47 51.69 -10.95 -9.30
N LYS A 48 51.99 -12.08 -8.63
CA LYS A 48 51.76 -13.42 -9.15
C LYS A 48 50.31 -13.44 -9.59
N ALA A 49 50.13 -13.40 -10.91
CA ALA A 49 48.83 -13.39 -11.53
C ALA A 49 48.01 -14.50 -10.90
N ALA A 50 46.84 -14.16 -10.37
CA ALA A 50 45.87 -15.15 -9.93
C ALA A 50 45.82 -16.28 -10.98
N PRO A 51 45.87 -17.56 -10.58
CA PRO A 51 45.94 -18.66 -11.53
C PRO A 51 44.87 -18.42 -12.60
N LYS A 52 45.29 -18.36 -13.87
CA LYS A 52 44.41 -18.05 -15.00
C LYS A 52 43.38 -19.18 -15.11
N LEU A 53 42.30 -19.08 -14.33
CA LEU A 53 41.19 -20.02 -14.33
C LEU A 53 40.72 -20.20 -15.77
N THR A 54 40.58 -21.46 -16.18
CA THR A 54 40.10 -21.75 -17.53
C THR A 54 38.71 -21.15 -17.72
N PRO A 55 38.31 -20.76 -18.95
CA PRO A 55 36.98 -20.22 -19.20
C PRO A 55 35.85 -21.13 -18.67
N LYS A 56 36.03 -22.45 -18.76
CA LYS A 56 35.09 -23.46 -18.21
C LYS A 56 35.01 -23.43 -16.69
N GLU A 57 36.12 -23.26 -15.97
CA GLU A 57 36.12 -23.14 -14.50
C GLU A 57 35.54 -21.81 -14.02
N LYS A 58 35.83 -20.70 -14.72
CA LYS A 58 35.18 -19.41 -14.46
C LYS A 58 33.67 -19.52 -14.61
N VAL A 59 33.22 -20.22 -15.66
CA VAL A 59 31.80 -20.50 -15.92
C VAL A 59 31.18 -21.35 -14.83
N ARG A 60 31.85 -22.41 -14.38
CA ARG A 60 31.37 -23.29 -13.31
C ARG A 60 31.28 -22.57 -11.96
N ASN A 61 32.30 -21.78 -11.62
CA ASN A 61 32.35 -21.01 -10.37
C ASN A 61 31.29 -19.92 -10.35
N ALA A 62 31.08 -19.23 -11.48
CA ALA A 62 29.99 -18.29 -11.69
C ALA A 62 28.62 -18.92 -11.42
N ASN A 63 28.35 -20.07 -12.03
CA ASN A 63 27.07 -20.78 -11.87
C ASN A 63 26.89 -21.24 -10.41
N LYS A 64 27.95 -21.75 -9.78
CA LYS A 64 27.94 -22.15 -8.36
C LYS A 64 27.60 -20.98 -7.43
N HIS A 65 28.16 -19.80 -7.68
CA HIS A 65 27.85 -18.60 -6.89
C HIS A 65 26.38 -18.20 -7.04
N ILE A 66 25.85 -18.18 -8.27
CA ILE A 66 24.45 -17.84 -8.53
C ILE A 66 23.50 -18.81 -7.82
N ARG A 67 23.71 -20.14 -7.98
CA ARG A 67 22.88 -21.19 -7.36
C ARG A 67 22.84 -21.11 -5.83
N LYS A 68 23.93 -20.68 -5.20
CA LYS A 68 24.00 -20.50 -3.75
C LYS A 68 23.38 -19.18 -3.27
N SER A 69 23.29 -18.19 -4.15
CA SER A 69 22.86 -16.84 -3.80
C SER A 69 21.37 -16.60 -4.06
N ILE A 70 20.81 -17.20 -5.11
CA ILE A 70 19.44 -16.93 -5.59
C ILE A 70 18.63 -18.23 -5.68
N THR A 71 17.39 -18.18 -5.20
CA THR A 71 16.32 -19.10 -5.56
C THR A 71 15.33 -18.37 -6.47
N ILE A 72 14.98 -18.98 -7.59
CA ILE A 72 13.99 -18.41 -8.51
C ILE A 72 12.61 -18.88 -8.05
N VAL A 73 11.68 -17.94 -7.90
CA VAL A 73 10.31 -18.23 -7.47
C VAL A 73 9.34 -17.77 -8.54
N PHE A 74 8.55 -18.70 -9.09
CA PHE A 74 7.45 -18.38 -9.98
C PHE A 74 6.15 -18.26 -9.19
N TYR A 75 5.49 -17.11 -9.29
CA TYR A 75 4.22 -16.86 -8.63
C TYR A 75 3.35 -15.87 -9.41
N GLY A 76 2.03 -15.91 -9.20
CA GLY A 76 1.06 -15.06 -9.92
C GLY A 76 0.76 -15.50 -11.36
N HIS A 77 1.04 -16.75 -11.71
CA HIS A 77 0.64 -17.36 -12.98
C HIS A 77 -0.82 -17.88 -12.91
N TYR A 78 -1.44 -18.13 -14.06
CA TYR A 78 -2.82 -18.58 -14.15
C TYR A 78 -2.90 -19.99 -14.73
N ASN A 79 -3.68 -20.87 -14.13
CA ASN A 79 -3.75 -22.28 -14.56
C ASN A 79 -4.34 -22.45 -15.97
N PHE A 80 -5.25 -21.54 -16.38
CA PHE A 80 -5.93 -21.64 -17.67
C PHE A 80 -5.08 -21.20 -18.88
N GLU A 81 -3.99 -20.46 -18.67
CA GLU A 81 -3.05 -20.08 -19.73
C GLU A 81 -1.69 -19.69 -19.11
N GLN A 82 -0.66 -20.49 -19.38
CA GLN A 82 0.69 -20.33 -18.83
C GLN A 82 1.80 -20.79 -19.79
N ASP A 83 3.03 -20.34 -19.56
CA ASP A 83 4.26 -20.69 -20.32
C ASP A 83 5.43 -21.07 -19.36
N LEU A 84 5.09 -21.67 -18.22
CA LEU A 84 6.02 -21.99 -17.14
C LEU A 84 7.05 -23.02 -17.57
N ARG A 85 6.63 -24.10 -18.26
CA ARG A 85 7.54 -25.18 -18.69
C ARG A 85 8.70 -24.63 -19.52
N ALA A 86 8.40 -23.88 -20.57
CA ALA A 86 9.41 -23.29 -21.44
C ALA A 86 10.23 -22.19 -20.72
N SER A 87 9.65 -21.51 -19.74
CA SER A 87 10.37 -20.54 -18.90
C SER A 87 11.38 -21.23 -17.97
N ILE A 88 11.00 -22.34 -17.35
CA ILE A 88 11.86 -23.17 -16.48
C ILE A 88 12.97 -23.81 -17.32
N ASP A 89 12.64 -24.41 -18.46
CA ASP A 89 13.62 -25.03 -19.36
C ASP A 89 14.67 -24.00 -19.82
N SER A 90 14.22 -22.82 -20.26
CA SER A 90 15.13 -21.73 -20.66
C SER A 90 16.12 -21.31 -19.56
N ILE A 91 15.72 -21.39 -18.29
CA ILE A 91 16.61 -21.06 -17.16
C ILE A 91 17.60 -22.20 -16.91
N LEU A 92 17.11 -23.44 -16.88
CA LEU A 92 17.93 -24.63 -16.60
C LEU A 92 18.93 -24.92 -17.72
N ASP A 93 18.61 -24.59 -18.97
CA ASP A 93 19.52 -24.72 -20.11
C ASP A 93 20.73 -23.77 -19.98
N VAL A 94 20.53 -22.58 -19.39
CA VAL A 94 21.62 -21.60 -19.18
C VAL A 94 22.38 -21.87 -17.88
N ILE A 95 21.66 -22.25 -16.82
CA ILE A 95 22.22 -22.57 -15.51
C ILE A 95 21.59 -23.88 -15.03
N PRO A 96 22.26 -25.04 -15.26
CA PRO A 96 21.73 -26.32 -14.79
C PRO A 96 21.60 -26.33 -13.26
N ASN A 97 20.79 -27.20 -12.66
CA ASN A 97 20.62 -27.34 -11.21
C ASN A 97 20.36 -26.02 -10.46
N MET A 98 19.62 -25.09 -11.09
CA MET A 98 19.18 -23.87 -10.43
C MET A 98 18.00 -24.18 -9.51
N PRO A 99 18.00 -23.77 -8.23
CA PRO A 99 16.85 -23.97 -7.35
C PRO A 99 15.68 -23.11 -7.85
N ILE A 100 14.59 -23.77 -8.24
CA ILE A 100 13.37 -23.14 -8.76
C ILE A 100 12.19 -23.61 -7.91
N LEU A 101 11.44 -22.67 -7.38
CA LEU A 101 10.22 -22.90 -6.61
C LEU A 101 9.02 -22.35 -7.40
N VAL A 102 8.03 -23.20 -7.66
CA VAL A 102 6.78 -22.79 -8.29
C VAL A 102 5.69 -22.79 -7.23
N LEU A 103 5.21 -21.60 -6.89
CA LEU A 103 4.15 -21.42 -5.91
C LEU A 103 2.79 -21.47 -6.60
N GLN A 104 1.92 -22.37 -6.14
CA GLN A 104 0.56 -22.52 -6.63
C GLN A 104 -0.42 -21.90 -5.64
N GLU A 105 -1.41 -21.18 -6.16
CA GLU A 105 -2.50 -20.67 -5.35
C GLU A 105 -3.36 -21.83 -4.83
N GLY A 106 -3.59 -21.83 -3.52
CA GLY A 106 -4.38 -22.82 -2.83
C GLY A 106 -5.84 -22.45 -2.71
N GLY A 107 -6.58 -22.56 -3.82
CA GLY A 107 -8.05 -22.50 -3.80
C GLY A 107 -8.67 -23.88 -3.53
N THR A 108 -10.00 -23.91 -3.34
CA THR A 108 -10.81 -25.15 -3.28
C THR A 108 -10.75 -25.99 -4.56
N GLU A 109 -10.28 -25.40 -5.66
CA GLU A 109 -10.01 -26.07 -6.92
C GLU A 109 -8.50 -26.28 -7.05
N TYR A 110 -8.07 -27.55 -7.13
CA TYR A 110 -6.71 -27.90 -7.52
C TYR A 110 -6.35 -27.19 -8.83
N ALA A 111 -5.08 -26.80 -9.00
CA ALA A 111 -4.61 -26.20 -10.23
C ALA A 111 -4.91 -27.13 -11.42
N TYR A 112 -5.93 -26.79 -12.20
CA TYR A 112 -6.37 -27.55 -13.35
C TYR A 112 -6.26 -26.70 -14.63
N PRO A 113 -5.65 -27.22 -15.72
CA PRO A 113 -5.01 -28.54 -15.81
C PRO A 113 -3.77 -28.65 -14.89
N PRO A 114 -3.43 -29.86 -14.40
CA PRO A 114 -2.27 -30.06 -13.54
C PRO A 114 -1.00 -29.61 -14.25
N VAL A 115 -0.22 -28.74 -13.60
CA VAL A 115 1.09 -28.35 -14.11
C VAL A 115 2.09 -29.44 -13.73
N SER A 116 2.22 -30.46 -14.57
CA SER A 116 3.33 -31.42 -14.45
C SER A 116 4.57 -30.87 -15.15
N TYR A 117 5.72 -31.02 -14.50
CA TYR A 117 7.02 -30.72 -15.07
C TYR A 117 7.91 -31.94 -14.95
N GLU A 118 8.23 -32.52 -16.10
CA GLU A 118 9.12 -33.66 -16.25
C GLU A 118 10.20 -33.26 -17.24
N ARG A 119 11.46 -33.47 -16.84
CA ARG A 119 12.65 -33.20 -17.67
C ARG A 119 13.50 -34.45 -17.71
N ASN A 120 13.99 -34.81 -18.89
CA ASN A 120 14.95 -35.91 -19.04
C ASN A 120 16.30 -35.44 -18.48
N LEU A 121 16.61 -35.87 -17.27
CA LEU A 121 17.85 -35.49 -16.58
C LEU A 121 19.04 -36.15 -17.27
N THR A 122 20.03 -35.33 -17.63
CA THR A 122 21.33 -35.84 -18.09
C THR A 122 22.23 -36.17 -16.89
N ALA A 123 23.27 -36.98 -17.09
CA ALA A 123 24.16 -37.40 -15.99
C ALA A 123 24.75 -36.19 -15.23
N GLY A 124 24.33 -35.99 -13.98
CA GLY A 124 24.75 -34.89 -13.10
C GLY A 124 23.74 -33.75 -12.93
N GLU A 125 22.55 -33.85 -13.53
CA GLU A 125 21.43 -32.95 -13.24
C GLU A 125 20.52 -33.53 -12.14
N ASP A 126 20.23 -32.71 -11.13
CA ASP A 126 19.30 -33.06 -10.05
C ASP A 126 17.93 -32.43 -10.31
N GLN A 127 16.86 -33.02 -9.78
CA GLN A 127 15.54 -32.39 -9.80
C GLN A 127 15.50 -31.22 -8.81
N THR A 128 15.81 -30.01 -9.31
CA THR A 128 15.88 -28.78 -8.50
C THR A 128 14.61 -27.93 -8.56
N VAL A 129 13.59 -28.39 -9.30
CA VAL A 129 12.29 -27.72 -9.43
C VAL A 129 11.32 -28.31 -8.43
N THR A 130 10.79 -27.47 -7.55
CA THR A 130 9.79 -27.86 -6.54
C THR A 130 8.49 -27.11 -6.75
N PHE A 131 7.37 -27.82 -6.60
CA PHE A 131 6.02 -27.24 -6.62
C PHE A 131 5.50 -27.20 -5.20
N LEU A 132 5.05 -26.03 -4.76
CA LEU A 132 4.47 -25.85 -3.43
C LEU A 132 3.09 -25.23 -3.57
N ASN A 133 2.11 -25.88 -2.95
CA ASN A 133 0.75 -25.36 -2.86
C ASN A 133 0.61 -24.53 -1.58
N LEU A 134 0.13 -23.29 -1.72
CA LEU A 134 -0.11 -22.38 -0.59
C LEU A 134 -1.43 -22.68 0.15
N ALA A 135 -2.21 -23.67 -0.30
CA ALA A 135 -3.42 -24.11 0.38
C ALA A 135 -3.10 -24.67 1.77
N PHE A 136 -4.04 -24.49 2.69
CA PHE A 136 -4.02 -25.25 3.92
C PHE A 136 -4.25 -26.74 3.61
N ASP A 137 -3.29 -27.59 4.01
CA ASP A 137 -3.41 -29.05 3.93
C ASP A 137 -3.07 -29.65 5.31
N VAL A 138 -4.03 -30.40 5.87
CA VAL A 138 -3.93 -31.02 7.20
C VAL A 138 -2.82 -32.07 7.25
N ARG A 139 -2.38 -32.59 6.11
CA ARG A 139 -1.34 -33.65 6.03
C ARG A 139 0.08 -33.12 6.15
N HIS A 140 0.29 -31.83 5.93
CA HIS A 140 1.62 -31.22 5.91
C HIS A 140 1.85 -30.38 7.16
N THR A 141 3.10 -30.28 7.60
CA THR A 141 3.47 -29.44 8.74
C THR A 141 3.48 -27.96 8.36
N ARG A 142 3.41 -27.07 9.36
CA ARG A 142 3.53 -25.62 9.13
C ARG A 142 4.83 -25.23 8.40
N GLN A 143 5.93 -25.92 8.65
CA GLN A 143 7.21 -25.64 7.98
C GLN A 143 7.20 -26.10 6.53
N GLU A 144 6.49 -27.18 6.20
CA GLU A 144 6.35 -27.67 4.83
C GLU A 144 5.41 -26.80 3.99
N LEU A 145 4.39 -26.19 4.62
CA LEU A 145 3.48 -25.25 3.97
C LEU A 145 4.04 -23.83 3.85
N ASP A 146 5.14 -23.52 4.55
CA ASP A 146 5.73 -22.18 4.54
C ASP A 146 6.61 -21.99 3.29
N PRO A 147 6.24 -21.09 2.35
CA PRO A 147 7.02 -20.84 1.15
C PRO A 147 8.41 -20.27 1.43
N LEU A 148 8.61 -19.59 2.57
CA LEU A 148 9.91 -19.03 2.94
C LEU A 148 10.87 -20.12 3.44
N ALA A 149 10.36 -21.14 4.13
CA ALA A 149 11.15 -22.27 4.59
C ALA A 149 11.72 -23.10 3.41
N ALA A 150 11.02 -23.12 2.27
CA ALA A 150 11.49 -23.73 1.04
C ALA A 150 12.68 -22.97 0.39
N ILE A 151 12.86 -21.69 0.71
CA ILE A 151 13.91 -20.84 0.12
C ILE A 151 15.14 -20.84 1.03
N ARG A 152 16.20 -21.54 0.61
CA ARG A 152 17.45 -21.68 1.39
C ARG A 152 18.55 -20.67 1.04
N THR A 153 18.34 -19.85 0.03
CA THR A 153 19.33 -18.89 -0.48
C THR A 153 19.13 -17.52 0.16
N LYS A 154 20.11 -16.63 0.00
CA LYS A 154 20.02 -15.26 0.57
C LYS A 154 18.98 -14.41 -0.15
N TYR A 155 18.85 -14.56 -1.46
CA TYR A 155 17.96 -13.75 -2.28
C TYR A 155 16.90 -14.61 -2.98
N ALA A 156 15.68 -14.10 -3.04
CA ALA A 156 14.63 -14.67 -3.87
C ALA A 156 14.48 -13.79 -5.13
N LEU A 157 14.51 -14.42 -6.31
CA LEU A 157 14.17 -13.77 -7.57
C LEU A 157 12.76 -14.18 -7.96
N LEU A 158 11.79 -13.31 -7.69
CA LEU A 158 10.40 -13.51 -8.05
C LEU A 158 10.23 -13.21 -9.54
N MET A 159 9.89 -14.22 -10.32
CA MET A 159 9.76 -14.13 -11.78
C MET A 159 8.29 -14.28 -12.19
N PRO A 160 7.79 -13.41 -13.09
CA PRO A 160 6.48 -13.61 -13.71
C PRO A 160 6.55 -14.78 -14.70
N ASP A 161 5.41 -15.19 -15.24
CA ASP A 161 5.35 -16.20 -16.31
C ASP A 161 5.82 -15.65 -17.68
N SER A 162 6.12 -16.55 -18.62
CA SER A 162 6.66 -16.29 -19.95
C SER A 162 7.97 -15.50 -19.92
N VAL A 163 9.02 -16.08 -19.34
CA VAL A 163 10.36 -15.49 -19.29
C VAL A 163 11.33 -16.34 -20.09
N ARG A 164 12.29 -15.69 -20.74
CA ARG A 164 13.43 -16.36 -21.38
C ARG A 164 14.73 -15.79 -20.87
N LEU A 165 15.63 -16.69 -20.49
CA LEU A 165 16.98 -16.35 -20.06
C LEU A 165 17.94 -16.76 -21.17
N ASN A 166 18.62 -15.79 -21.77
CA ASN A 166 19.60 -16.06 -22.83
C ASN A 166 21.03 -16.16 -22.29
N SER A 167 21.33 -15.48 -21.17
CA SER A 167 22.68 -15.48 -20.60
C SER A 167 22.68 -15.31 -19.09
N LYS A 168 23.62 -16.00 -18.43
CA LYS A 168 23.87 -15.86 -16.99
C LYS A 168 24.48 -14.52 -16.57
N ASN A 169 25.07 -13.79 -17.52
CA ASN A 169 25.72 -12.50 -17.25
C ASN A 169 24.74 -11.49 -16.67
N LEU A 170 23.46 -11.58 -17.07
CA LEU A 170 22.40 -10.72 -16.55
C LEU A 170 22.20 -10.94 -15.04
N LEU A 171 22.06 -12.19 -14.59
CA LEU A 171 21.91 -12.54 -13.17
C LEU A 171 23.13 -12.12 -12.34
N GLN A 172 24.35 -12.23 -12.89
CA GLN A 172 25.55 -11.74 -12.22
C GLN A 172 25.55 -10.23 -12.05
N LYS A 173 25.12 -9.47 -13.06
CA LYS A 173 25.03 -8.01 -12.97
C LYS A 173 23.97 -7.60 -11.95
N ILE A 174 22.82 -8.26 -11.92
CA ILE A 174 21.76 -7.99 -10.94
C ILE A 174 22.28 -8.26 -9.50
N LEU A 175 23.00 -9.37 -9.29
CA LEU A 175 23.63 -9.66 -7.99
C LEU A 175 24.69 -8.63 -7.60
N ARG A 176 25.41 -8.05 -8.56
CA ARG A 176 26.35 -6.97 -8.26
C ARG A 176 25.60 -5.70 -7.88
N GLU A 177 24.51 -5.36 -8.57
CA GLU A 177 23.72 -4.15 -8.29
C GLU A 177 23.19 -4.15 -6.84
N ILE A 178 22.55 -5.24 -6.41
CA ILE A 178 21.98 -5.33 -5.06
C ILE A 178 23.07 -5.23 -3.96
N ASN A 179 24.27 -5.74 -4.24
CA ASN A 179 25.41 -5.71 -3.32
C ASN A 179 26.18 -4.37 -3.35
N THR A 180 26.31 -3.73 -4.51
CA THR A 180 27.13 -2.50 -4.70
C THR A 180 26.46 -1.26 -4.15
N ILE A 181 25.14 -1.11 -4.34
CA ILE A 181 24.35 -0.05 -3.68
C ILE A 181 24.50 -0.17 -2.15
N GLY A 182 24.89 -1.36 -1.63
CA GLY A 182 25.19 -1.66 -0.22
C GLY A 182 26.20 -0.72 0.38
N VAL A 183 27.19 -0.36 -0.43
CA VAL A 183 28.38 0.39 0.00
C VAL A 183 28.20 1.89 -0.21
N ALA A 184 27.47 2.32 -1.24
CA ALA A 184 27.26 3.74 -1.53
C ALA A 184 26.33 4.45 -0.53
N GLY A 185 25.35 3.73 0.05
CA GLY A 185 24.49 4.28 1.12
C GLY A 185 25.24 4.58 2.42
N ALA A 186 26.39 3.94 2.65
CA ALA A 186 27.27 4.22 3.79
C ALA A 186 28.24 5.39 3.54
N GLN A 187 28.31 5.91 2.31
CA GLN A 187 29.25 6.97 1.91
C GLN A 187 28.56 8.31 1.57
N ALA A 188 27.23 8.40 1.68
CA ALA A 188 26.46 9.62 1.42
C ALA A 188 26.22 10.47 2.69
N GLN A 189 27.08 10.35 3.71
CA GLN A 189 27.17 11.37 4.77
C GLN A 189 28.43 12.20 4.54
N PRO A 190 28.33 13.55 4.51
CA PRO A 190 29.50 14.41 4.56
C PRO A 190 30.29 14.07 5.84
N LYS A 191 31.61 14.03 5.73
CA LYS A 191 32.50 13.87 6.90
C LYS A 191 32.37 15.09 7.82
N GLU A 192 31.38 15.11 8.68
CA GLU A 192 31.38 15.95 9.87
C GLU A 192 30.62 15.24 10.99
N GLN A 193 31.32 15.09 12.12
CA GLN A 193 30.86 14.61 13.42
C GLN A 193 30.51 13.10 13.54
N ARG A 194 31.52 12.32 13.94
CA ARG A 194 31.33 11.01 14.57
C ARG A 194 30.68 11.19 15.94
N LEU A 195 29.36 11.13 15.99
CA LEU A 195 28.62 10.62 17.15
C LEU A 195 28.20 9.20 16.82
N ALA A 196 28.48 8.27 17.74
CA ALA A 196 28.22 6.85 17.56
C ALA A 196 26.71 6.56 17.50
N VAL A 197 26.18 6.50 16.28
CA VAL A 197 24.87 5.91 15.97
C VAL A 197 25.06 4.38 15.96
N PRO A 198 24.14 3.59 16.57
CA PRO A 198 24.27 2.14 16.62
C PRO A 198 24.32 1.53 15.21
N PRO A 199 25.03 0.41 15.01
CA PRO A 199 25.05 -0.28 13.73
C PRO A 199 23.74 -1.05 13.54
N GLU A 200 23.33 -1.24 12.28
CA GLU A 200 22.22 -2.10 11.80
C GLU A 200 20.80 -1.51 11.72
N GLU A 201 20.63 -0.44 10.95
CA GLU A 201 19.50 -0.45 10.00
C GLU A 201 20.05 -0.81 8.63
N THR A 202 20.17 -2.11 8.37
CA THR A 202 20.44 -2.58 7.01
C THR A 202 19.25 -2.18 6.15
N VAL A 203 19.39 -1.09 5.38
CA VAL A 203 18.34 -0.64 4.45
C VAL A 203 17.98 -1.83 3.56
N ARG A 204 16.79 -2.42 3.80
CA ARG A 204 16.29 -3.57 3.07
C ARG A 204 15.92 -3.11 1.66
N ARG A 205 16.38 -3.85 0.64
CA ARG A 205 16.30 -3.39 -0.75
C ARG A 205 15.58 -4.35 -1.66
N MET A 206 14.97 -3.77 -2.68
CA MET A 206 14.26 -4.48 -3.74
C MET A 206 14.77 -3.97 -5.09
N VAL A 207 15.22 -4.89 -5.93
CA VAL A 207 15.69 -4.58 -7.30
C VAL A 207 14.68 -5.11 -8.30
N LEU A 208 14.16 -4.21 -9.14
CA LEU A 208 13.18 -4.51 -10.16
C LEU A 208 13.87 -4.66 -11.50
N VAL A 209 13.61 -5.76 -12.21
CA VAL A 209 14.21 -6.03 -13.52
C VAL A 209 13.12 -6.00 -14.59
N PRO A 210 13.11 -5.01 -15.48
CA PRO A 210 12.09 -4.89 -16.52
C PRO A 210 12.23 -5.97 -17.60
N PHE A 211 11.25 -6.05 -18.50
CA PHE A 211 11.28 -6.93 -19.68
C PHE A 211 11.44 -6.11 -20.97
N ALA A 212 12.11 -6.69 -21.97
CA ALA A 212 12.36 -6.02 -23.25
C ALA A 212 11.07 -5.69 -24.02
N GLY A 213 10.00 -6.46 -23.81
CA GLY A 213 8.68 -6.23 -24.38
C GLY A 213 7.90 -5.06 -23.75
N ASN A 214 8.41 -4.45 -22.67
CA ASN A 214 7.76 -3.31 -22.04
C ASN A 214 7.75 -2.09 -22.97
N LEU A 215 6.63 -1.38 -22.97
CA LEU A 215 6.43 -0.21 -23.81
C LEU A 215 7.21 0.97 -23.22
N LYS A 216 8.24 1.43 -23.94
CA LYS A 216 9.08 2.55 -23.54
C LYS A 216 8.33 3.88 -23.46
N SER A 217 7.20 3.97 -24.15
CA SER A 217 6.38 5.18 -24.18
C SER A 217 5.61 5.39 -22.87
N PHE A 218 5.38 4.34 -22.07
CA PHE A 218 4.61 4.40 -20.82
C PHE A 218 5.52 4.63 -19.60
N SER A 219 5.13 5.58 -18.75
CA SER A 219 5.71 5.70 -17.41
C SER A 219 5.49 4.40 -16.64
N SER A 220 6.57 3.64 -16.48
CA SER A 220 6.51 2.32 -15.83
C SER A 220 6.59 2.42 -14.32
N CYS A 221 6.93 3.61 -13.81
CA CYS A 221 7.16 3.92 -12.41
C CYS A 221 5.99 4.75 -11.84
N ALA A 222 5.55 4.38 -10.64
CA ALA A 222 4.65 5.16 -9.83
C ALA A 222 5.14 5.29 -8.38
N ARG A 223 4.84 6.44 -7.77
CA ARG A 223 4.98 6.69 -6.34
C ARG A 223 3.66 6.37 -5.65
N MET A 224 3.77 5.77 -4.46
CA MET A 224 2.62 5.32 -3.69
C MET A 224 2.59 6.04 -2.34
N ARG A 225 1.45 6.66 -2.02
CA ARG A 225 1.20 7.28 -0.72
C ARG A 225 -0.02 6.61 -0.07
N MET A 226 0.17 6.14 1.15
CA MET A 226 -0.89 5.52 1.95
C MET A 226 -1.26 6.46 3.08
N ASP A 227 -2.54 6.79 3.15
CA ASP A 227 -3.14 7.54 4.24
C ASP A 227 -4.20 6.64 4.87
N LEU A 228 -3.73 5.78 5.78
CA LEU A 228 -4.56 4.78 6.46
C LEU A 228 -5.65 5.38 7.36
N PRO A 229 -5.42 6.50 8.07
CA PRO A 229 -6.50 7.21 8.79
C PRO A 229 -7.65 7.63 7.88
N ASN A 230 -7.35 8.10 6.66
CA ASN A 230 -8.35 8.48 5.66
C ASN A 230 -8.69 7.38 4.65
N TRP A 231 -8.34 6.12 4.93
CA TRP A 231 -8.67 4.96 4.08
C TRP A 231 -8.21 5.11 2.62
N THR A 232 -7.14 5.86 2.38
CA THR A 232 -6.79 6.33 1.03
C THR A 232 -5.46 5.75 0.56
N LEU A 233 -5.47 5.25 -0.68
CA LEU A 233 -4.29 4.88 -1.43
C LEU A 233 -4.15 5.82 -2.62
N GLU A 234 -3.06 6.56 -2.69
CA GLU A 234 -2.73 7.43 -3.81
C GLU A 234 -1.57 6.84 -4.61
N ILE A 235 -1.76 6.74 -5.92
CA ILE A 235 -0.77 6.25 -6.88
C ILE A 235 -0.53 7.35 -7.90
N VAL A 236 0.67 7.89 -7.94
CA VAL A 236 1.07 9.00 -8.82
C VAL A 236 2.14 8.50 -9.79
N ALA A 237 1.88 8.58 -11.09
CA ALA A 237 2.88 8.27 -12.10
C ALA A 237 4.06 9.25 -11.98
N THR A 238 5.30 8.74 -12.09
CA THR A 238 6.49 9.59 -11.99
C THR A 238 7.45 9.40 -13.14
N ASN A 239 8.13 10.47 -13.53
CA ASN A 239 9.12 10.44 -14.61
C ASN A 239 10.47 9.84 -14.19
N ASP A 240 10.71 9.62 -12.89
CA ASP A 240 11.93 8.95 -12.43
C ASP A 240 11.86 7.46 -12.78
N SER A 241 12.74 7.03 -13.67
CA SER A 241 12.81 5.65 -14.14
C SER A 241 13.66 4.74 -13.25
N ARG A 242 14.44 5.29 -12.31
CA ARG A 242 15.41 4.51 -11.52
C ARG A 242 14.90 4.15 -10.12
N ARG A 243 14.04 4.96 -9.51
CA ARG A 243 13.48 4.72 -8.17
C ARG A 243 11.96 4.79 -8.22
N CYS A 244 11.29 3.72 -7.81
CA CYS A 244 9.85 3.60 -7.95
C CYS A 244 9.21 2.80 -6.82
N ASP A 245 8.15 3.30 -6.17
CA ASP A 245 7.47 2.51 -5.14
C ASP A 245 6.68 1.34 -5.77
N LEU A 246 6.16 1.55 -6.98
CA LEU A 246 5.37 0.58 -7.74
C LEU A 246 5.83 0.59 -9.20
N PHE A 247 6.02 -0.60 -9.77
CA PHE A 247 6.29 -0.76 -11.19
C PHE A 247 5.11 -1.41 -11.92
N LEU A 248 4.57 -0.72 -12.92
CA LEU A 248 3.27 -1.04 -13.52
C LEU A 248 3.35 -2.06 -14.65
N GLN A 249 4.49 -2.22 -15.33
CA GLN A 249 4.63 -3.15 -16.46
C GLN A 249 5.20 -4.50 -16.01
N LYS A 250 5.37 -5.47 -16.92
CA LYS A 250 5.94 -6.78 -16.58
C LYS A 250 7.38 -6.62 -16.09
N HIS A 251 7.72 -7.23 -14.96
CA HIS A 251 9.05 -7.14 -14.34
C HIS A 251 9.28 -8.33 -13.41
N ALA A 252 10.55 -8.62 -13.13
CA ALA A 252 10.98 -9.55 -12.09
C ALA A 252 11.46 -8.76 -10.87
N ILE A 253 11.41 -9.36 -9.68
CA ILE A 253 11.71 -8.71 -8.41
C ILE A 253 12.78 -9.52 -7.69
N LEU A 254 13.95 -8.94 -7.44
CA LEU A 254 14.98 -9.53 -6.58
C LEU A 254 14.96 -8.84 -5.22
N LEU A 255 14.89 -9.65 -4.16
CA LEU A 255 14.91 -9.15 -2.79
C LEU A 255 15.52 -10.16 -1.81
N ASP A 256 15.94 -9.66 -0.65
CA ASP A 256 16.47 -10.48 0.44
C ASP A 256 15.35 -11.31 1.08
N VAL A 257 15.61 -12.59 1.33
CA VAL A 257 14.65 -13.50 1.98
C VAL A 257 14.32 -13.04 3.40
N ALA A 258 15.28 -12.42 4.11
CA ALA A 258 15.02 -11.82 5.42
C ALA A 258 14.03 -10.63 5.33
N ALA A 259 14.06 -9.87 4.23
CA ALA A 259 13.11 -8.79 4.01
C ALA A 259 11.71 -9.32 3.64
N LEU A 260 11.63 -10.40 2.85
CA LEU A 260 10.38 -11.12 2.58
C LEU A 260 9.75 -11.66 3.87
N GLY A 261 10.55 -12.29 4.75
CA GLY A 261 10.08 -12.86 6.01
C GLY A 261 9.63 -11.85 7.06
N ALA A 262 9.95 -10.57 6.88
CA ALA A 262 9.44 -9.51 7.74
C ALA A 262 8.06 -8.98 7.29
N MET A 263 7.60 -9.34 6.10
CA MET A 263 6.28 -8.94 5.59
C MET A 263 5.21 -9.89 6.13
N PRO A 264 4.00 -9.42 6.47
CA PRO A 264 2.93 -10.28 6.97
C PRO A 264 2.50 -11.39 6.01
N GLU A 265 2.30 -11.07 4.73
CA GLU A 265 1.85 -12.00 3.69
C GLU A 265 2.57 -11.70 2.35
N PRO A 266 3.87 -12.05 2.21
CA PRO A 266 4.67 -11.66 1.03
C PRO A 266 4.15 -12.21 -0.30
N PHE A 267 3.41 -13.33 -0.25
CA PHE A 267 2.81 -13.98 -1.41
C PHE A 267 1.28 -13.78 -1.47
N ALA A 268 0.73 -12.75 -0.82
CA ALA A 268 -0.70 -12.44 -0.96
C ALA A 268 -1.03 -11.91 -2.37
N LEU A 269 -2.26 -12.20 -2.80
CA LEU A 269 -2.81 -11.74 -4.08
C LEU A 269 -3.57 -10.41 -3.92
N PRO A 270 -3.64 -9.57 -4.96
CA PRO A 270 -3.00 -9.69 -6.26
C PRO A 270 -1.49 -9.48 -6.17
N PHE A 271 -0.75 -10.35 -6.85
CA PHE A 271 0.70 -10.30 -6.89
C PHE A 271 1.17 -9.71 -8.24
N PRO A 272 2.16 -8.79 -8.26
CA PRO A 272 2.98 -8.31 -7.13
C PRO A 272 2.44 -7.08 -6.39
N GLU A 273 1.23 -6.59 -6.69
CA GLU A 273 0.73 -5.32 -6.15
C GLU A 273 0.65 -5.29 -4.62
N MET A 274 0.19 -6.38 -3.99
CA MET A 274 0.16 -6.52 -2.53
C MET A 274 1.56 -6.59 -1.91
N LEU A 275 2.54 -7.15 -2.62
CA LEU A 275 3.94 -7.15 -2.20
C LEU A 275 4.50 -5.73 -2.16
N TYR A 276 4.19 -4.89 -3.16
CA TYR A 276 4.63 -3.50 -3.19
C TYR A 276 4.07 -2.67 -2.04
N ILE A 277 2.80 -2.88 -1.69
CA ILE A 277 2.17 -2.20 -0.54
C ILE A 277 2.90 -2.55 0.75
N GLN A 278 3.14 -3.84 0.99
CA GLN A 278 3.86 -4.29 2.17
C GLN A 278 5.32 -3.81 2.18
N ALA A 279 5.99 -3.83 1.03
CA ALA A 279 7.35 -3.30 0.89
C ALA A 279 7.43 -1.81 1.22
N LYS A 280 6.42 -1.02 0.82
CA LYS A 280 6.34 0.40 1.15
C LYS A 280 6.13 0.64 2.64
N ILE A 281 5.25 -0.14 3.29
CA ILE A 281 5.03 -0.07 4.75
C ILE A 281 6.31 -0.44 5.51
N ALA A 282 7.05 -1.44 5.01
CA ALA A 282 8.32 -1.86 5.56
C ALA A 282 9.52 -0.96 5.14
N ASN A 283 9.27 0.17 4.49
CA ASN A 283 10.27 1.16 4.06
C ASN A 283 11.41 0.58 3.20
N LEU A 284 11.13 -0.38 2.32
CA LEU A 284 12.13 -0.93 1.42
C LEU A 284 12.52 0.10 0.34
N SER A 285 13.81 0.21 0.05
CA SER A 285 14.28 1.00 -1.08
C SER A 285 14.16 0.19 -2.38
N THR A 286 13.36 0.68 -3.31
CA THR A 286 13.08 0.05 -4.61
C THR A 286 13.87 0.72 -5.73
N THR A 287 14.62 -0.07 -6.50
CA THR A 287 15.44 0.43 -7.61
C THR A 287 15.18 -0.37 -8.89
N VAL A 288 15.08 0.32 -10.02
CA VAL A 288 14.89 -0.31 -11.33
C VAL A 288 16.25 -0.57 -11.98
N PHE A 289 16.45 -1.80 -12.39
CA PHE A 289 17.65 -2.24 -13.09
C PHE A 289 17.64 -1.79 -14.56
N SER A 290 18.81 -1.39 -15.06
CA SER A 290 18.95 -0.79 -16.39
C SER A 290 18.81 -1.77 -17.56
N HIS A 291 19.06 -3.06 -17.33
CA HIS A 291 18.91 -4.08 -18.37
C HIS A 291 17.61 -4.86 -18.17
N ALA A 292 17.15 -5.51 -19.24
CA ALA A 292 15.87 -6.20 -19.24
C ALA A 292 16.00 -7.71 -19.50
N PHE A 293 15.05 -8.49 -18.98
CA PHE A 293 14.84 -9.89 -19.37
C PHE A 293 14.15 -9.99 -20.73
N GLN A 294 14.31 -11.14 -21.38
CA GLN A 294 13.57 -11.45 -22.61
C GLN A 294 12.20 -12.04 -22.25
N GLU A 295 11.21 -11.70 -23.07
CA GLU A 295 9.86 -12.21 -22.93
C GLU A 295 9.69 -13.49 -23.75
N GLY A 296 8.96 -14.46 -23.17
CA GLY A 296 8.57 -15.69 -23.84
C GLY A 296 7.30 -15.53 -24.67
N ARG A 297 6.43 -16.55 -24.62
CA ARG A 297 5.16 -16.51 -25.33
C ARG A 297 4.25 -15.43 -24.74
N ARG A 298 3.61 -14.63 -25.60
CA ARG A 298 2.57 -13.70 -25.18
C ARG A 298 1.33 -14.48 -24.71
N LEU A 299 0.99 -14.31 -23.43
CA LEU A 299 -0.20 -14.90 -22.81
C LEU A 299 -1.41 -13.97 -22.91
N PHE A 300 -2.61 -14.53 -22.83
CA PHE A 300 -3.89 -13.84 -22.81
C PHE A 300 -4.17 -13.07 -24.11
N ALA A 301 -3.77 -13.65 -25.24
CA ALA A 301 -4.02 -13.08 -26.57
C ALA A 301 -5.50 -13.18 -26.97
N SER A 302 -6.21 -14.22 -26.51
CA SER A 302 -7.63 -14.41 -26.80
C SER A 302 -8.50 -13.48 -25.93
N PHE A 303 -9.65 -13.06 -26.48
CA PHE A 303 -10.62 -12.26 -25.74
C PHE A 303 -11.10 -12.97 -24.46
N HIS A 304 -11.44 -14.25 -24.55
CA HIS A 304 -11.97 -15.02 -23.42
C HIS A 304 -10.95 -15.17 -22.28
N THR A 305 -9.68 -15.49 -22.59
CA THR A 305 -8.66 -15.63 -21.55
C THR A 305 -8.26 -14.27 -20.95
N LYS A 306 -8.27 -13.20 -21.75
CA LYS A 306 -8.10 -11.82 -21.27
C LYS A 306 -9.24 -11.40 -20.34
N GLN A 307 -10.50 -11.66 -20.69
CA GLN A 307 -11.66 -11.34 -19.87
C GLN A 307 -11.64 -12.13 -18.55
N ARG A 308 -11.39 -13.45 -18.61
CA ARG A 308 -11.30 -14.30 -17.41
C ARG A 308 -10.22 -13.80 -16.45
N ARG A 309 -9.04 -13.42 -16.96
CA ARG A 309 -7.96 -12.80 -16.17
C ARG A 309 -8.43 -11.50 -15.51
N MET A 310 -9.10 -10.63 -16.26
CA MET A 310 -9.58 -9.34 -15.76
C MET A 310 -10.60 -9.52 -14.62
N GLU A 311 -11.54 -10.45 -14.77
CA GLU A 311 -12.52 -10.77 -13.74
C GLU A 311 -11.87 -11.32 -12.47
N LEU A 312 -10.90 -12.24 -12.60
CA LEU A 312 -10.18 -12.79 -11.46
C LEU A 312 -9.38 -11.70 -10.73
N ARG A 313 -8.63 -10.87 -11.47
CA ARG A 313 -7.90 -9.75 -10.88
C ARG A 313 -8.84 -8.76 -10.19
N ARG A 314 -9.98 -8.43 -10.79
CA ARG A 314 -10.97 -7.55 -10.15
C ARG A 314 -11.43 -8.09 -8.80
N ARG A 315 -11.63 -9.40 -8.67
CA ARG A 315 -11.95 -10.04 -7.38
C ARG A 315 -10.79 -9.94 -6.39
N GLN A 316 -9.57 -10.27 -6.83
CA GLN A 316 -8.36 -10.19 -5.99
C GLN A 316 -8.12 -8.76 -5.48
N PHE A 317 -8.20 -7.74 -6.34
CA PHE A 317 -8.05 -6.34 -5.94
C PHE A 317 -9.11 -5.91 -4.92
N ARG A 318 -10.38 -6.29 -5.13
CA ARG A 318 -11.45 -6.00 -4.15
C ARG A 318 -11.17 -6.59 -2.78
N GLU A 319 -10.71 -7.83 -2.73
CA GLU A 319 -10.35 -8.51 -1.49
C GLU A 319 -9.13 -7.86 -0.83
N MET A 320 -8.10 -7.51 -1.62
CA MET A 320 -6.92 -6.79 -1.13
C MET A 320 -7.29 -5.45 -0.49
N TYR A 321 -8.09 -4.60 -1.16
CA TYR A 321 -8.51 -3.32 -0.58
C TYR A 321 -9.35 -3.50 0.68
N LYS A 322 -10.19 -4.53 0.73
CA LYS A 322 -10.96 -4.87 1.93
C LYS A 322 -10.03 -5.25 3.09
N ARG A 323 -9.04 -6.11 2.85
CA ARG A 323 -8.03 -6.52 3.85
C ARG A 323 -7.19 -5.35 4.35
N LEU A 324 -6.72 -4.51 3.44
CA LEU A 324 -5.93 -3.32 3.75
C LEU A 324 -6.75 -2.14 4.31
N GLN A 325 -8.08 -2.29 4.39
CA GLN A 325 -8.99 -1.23 4.80
C GLN A 325 -8.83 0.04 3.94
N ILE A 326 -8.64 -0.11 2.63
CA ILE A 326 -8.62 0.98 1.67
C ILE A 326 -10.02 1.17 1.09
N LYS A 327 -10.52 2.40 1.13
CA LYS A 327 -11.86 2.80 0.67
C LYS A 327 -11.84 3.91 -0.38
N ARG A 328 -10.70 4.55 -0.61
CA ARG A 328 -10.51 5.54 -1.67
C ARG A 328 -9.20 5.29 -2.37
N ILE A 329 -9.23 5.24 -3.70
CA ILE A 329 -8.03 5.13 -4.53
C ILE A 329 -7.99 6.35 -5.41
N VAL A 330 -6.86 7.07 -5.36
CA VAL A 330 -6.60 8.23 -6.20
C VAL A 330 -5.47 7.87 -7.14
N ARG A 331 -5.75 7.80 -8.43
CA ARG A 331 -4.73 7.57 -9.46
C ARG A 331 -4.49 8.86 -10.20
N ARG A 332 -3.23 9.26 -10.28
CA ARG A 332 -2.80 10.44 -11.02
C ARG A 332 -1.86 10.00 -12.12
N ALA A 333 -2.31 10.08 -13.36
CA ALA A 333 -1.56 9.66 -14.53
C ALA A 333 -1.56 10.78 -15.59
N TYR A 334 -0.44 10.92 -16.29
CA TYR A 334 -0.35 11.82 -17.44
C TYR A 334 -1.08 11.17 -18.62
N THR A 335 -2.07 11.85 -19.21
CA THR A 335 -2.74 11.38 -20.43
C THR A 335 -2.27 12.19 -21.63
N VAL A 336 -2.13 11.51 -22.77
CA VAL A 336 -2.00 12.18 -24.08
C VAL A 336 -3.39 12.37 -24.67
N LEU A 337 -3.64 13.55 -25.25
CA LEU A 337 -4.89 13.87 -25.93
C LEU A 337 -4.99 13.03 -27.23
N GLY A 338 -5.57 11.82 -27.14
CA GLY A 338 -5.72 10.91 -28.28
C GLY A 338 -6.73 9.79 -28.01
N LYS A 339 -7.95 9.99 -28.52
CA LYS A 339 -9.17 9.17 -28.39
C LYS A 339 -9.61 8.87 -26.94
N PRO A 340 -10.87 9.21 -26.56
CA PRO A 340 -11.38 8.82 -25.25
C PRO A 340 -11.34 7.29 -25.15
N PRO A 341 -10.84 6.71 -24.05
CA PRO A 341 -11.03 5.30 -23.82
C PRO A 341 -12.54 5.04 -23.84
N ALA A 342 -12.96 4.03 -24.61
CA ALA A 342 -14.29 3.50 -24.48
C ALA A 342 -14.58 3.29 -22.99
N ARG A 343 -15.81 3.58 -22.57
CA ARG A 343 -16.31 3.55 -21.20
C ARG A 343 -16.36 2.10 -20.66
N GLU A 344 -15.25 1.37 -20.78
CA GLU A 344 -15.06 -0.02 -20.37
C GLU A 344 -14.35 -0.03 -19.01
N SER A 345 -15.17 -0.12 -17.96
CA SER A 345 -14.85 -0.58 -16.60
C SER A 345 -13.49 -0.20 -16.00
N SER A 346 -13.56 0.61 -14.93
CA SER A 346 -12.55 1.16 -14.00
C SER A 346 -11.47 0.22 -13.41
N TRP A 347 -10.93 -0.72 -14.18
CA TRP A 347 -10.00 -1.75 -13.69
C TRP A 347 -8.83 -2.05 -14.63
N GLN A 348 -8.63 -1.23 -15.66
CA GLN A 348 -7.47 -1.38 -16.54
C GLN A 348 -6.23 -0.77 -15.88
N PHE A 349 -5.46 -1.60 -15.18
CA PHE A 349 -4.12 -1.27 -14.65
C PHE A 349 -3.06 -0.93 -15.73
N HIS A 350 -3.44 -0.84 -17.01
CA HIS A 350 -2.49 -0.75 -18.13
C HIS A 350 -2.86 0.23 -19.26
N GLN A 351 -3.76 1.19 -19.05
CA GLN A 351 -4.10 2.14 -20.13
C GLN A 351 -4.04 3.61 -19.69
N GLY A 352 -2.92 4.02 -19.11
CA GLY A 352 -2.45 5.40 -19.18
C GLY A 352 -1.56 5.57 -20.40
N VAL A 353 -2.16 5.80 -21.58
CA VAL A 353 -1.44 5.95 -22.86
C VAL A 353 -0.51 7.15 -22.79
N LEU A 354 0.78 6.88 -22.79
CA LEU A 354 1.82 7.85 -23.15
C LEU A 354 2.41 7.36 -24.47
N ASP A 355 2.33 8.20 -25.49
CA ASP A 355 2.86 7.95 -26.83
C ASP A 355 4.20 8.69 -26.97
N ALA A 356 5.22 8.05 -27.54
CA ALA A 356 6.60 8.52 -27.54
C ALA A 356 6.87 9.71 -28.48
N GLN A 357 5.85 10.21 -29.20
CA GLN A 357 6.00 11.30 -30.17
C GLN A 357 6.11 12.69 -29.54
N PHE A 358 5.87 12.83 -28.23
CA PHE A 358 5.96 14.13 -27.54
C PHE A 358 7.27 14.38 -26.77
N SER A 359 8.29 13.53 -26.97
CA SER A 359 9.60 13.71 -26.32
C SER A 359 10.41 14.93 -26.82
N SER A 360 9.88 15.73 -27.76
CA SER A 360 10.58 16.88 -28.35
C SER A 360 9.90 18.23 -28.10
N SER A 361 8.77 18.30 -27.40
CA SER A 361 8.10 19.57 -27.12
C SER A 361 7.84 19.76 -25.61
N ASN A 362 8.25 20.92 -25.09
CA ASN A 362 8.01 21.41 -23.73
C ASN A 362 6.50 21.65 -23.48
N MET A 363 5.67 20.61 -23.60
CA MET A 363 4.25 20.66 -23.27
C MET A 363 4.03 19.83 -22.00
N SER A 364 3.67 20.49 -20.89
CA SER A 364 3.26 19.80 -19.67
C SER A 364 1.96 19.04 -19.93
N LEU A 365 2.04 17.71 -20.05
CA LEU A 365 0.85 16.87 -20.20
C LEU A 365 -0.06 17.05 -18.97
N PRO A 366 -1.40 17.20 -19.16
CA PRO A 366 -2.32 17.33 -18.04
C PRO A 366 -2.33 16.04 -17.21
N LEU A 367 -2.21 16.20 -15.89
CA LEU A 367 -2.33 15.10 -14.94
C LEU A 367 -3.81 14.80 -14.73
N VAL A 368 -4.29 13.67 -15.25
CA VAL A 368 -5.66 13.23 -15.02
C VAL A 368 -5.74 12.50 -13.68
N THR A 369 -6.71 12.93 -12.87
CA THR A 369 -7.01 12.31 -11.58
C THR A 369 -8.24 11.42 -11.72
N ASP A 370 -8.05 10.13 -11.52
CA ASP A 370 -9.11 9.13 -11.43
C ASP A 370 -9.31 8.74 -9.97
N ILE A 371 -10.57 8.76 -9.49
CA ILE A 371 -10.92 8.51 -8.10
C ILE A 371 -11.92 7.35 -8.05
N ASP A 372 -11.49 6.23 -7.48
CA ASP A 372 -12.37 5.11 -7.17
C ASP A 372 -12.71 5.09 -5.69
N LEU A 373 -14.00 4.90 -5.37
CA LEU A 373 -14.48 4.69 -4.01
C LEU A 373 -14.92 3.23 -3.81
N PHE A 374 -14.46 2.65 -2.70
CA PHE A 374 -14.80 1.31 -2.25
C PHE A 374 -15.46 1.38 -0.87
N GLY A 375 -16.54 0.63 -0.65
CA GLY A 375 -17.20 0.58 0.64
C GLY A 375 -18.71 0.43 0.53
N CYS A 376 -19.45 1.29 1.23
CA CYS A 376 -20.91 1.21 1.23
C CYS A 376 -21.51 1.79 -0.06
N GLU A 377 -22.57 1.12 -0.50
CA GLU A 377 -23.37 1.43 -1.68
C GLU A 377 -24.82 1.66 -1.24
N ARG A 378 -25.70 1.99 -2.18
CA ARG A 378 -27.13 2.20 -1.89
C ARG A 378 -27.83 0.93 -1.40
N THR A 379 -27.35 -0.23 -1.80
CA THR A 379 -27.93 -1.55 -1.47
C THR A 379 -27.28 -2.20 -0.26
N THR A 380 -26.19 -1.65 0.28
CA THR A 380 -25.44 -2.22 1.40
C THR A 380 -25.57 -1.38 2.66
N LYS A 381 -25.24 -1.96 3.81
CA LYS A 381 -25.20 -1.22 5.08
C LYS A 381 -24.09 -0.18 5.06
N SER A 382 -24.26 0.90 5.82
CA SER A 382 -23.26 1.95 5.96
C SER A 382 -21.95 1.41 6.54
N CYS A 383 -20.82 1.99 6.13
CA CYS A 383 -19.53 1.71 6.77
C CYS A 383 -19.36 2.43 8.12
N ILE A 384 -20.33 3.25 8.55
CA ILE A 384 -20.32 3.91 9.86
C ILE A 384 -20.77 2.94 10.96
N GLY A 385 -21.71 2.03 10.64
CA GLY A 385 -22.30 1.13 11.61
C GLY A 385 -23.16 1.87 12.64
N THR A 386 -23.45 1.20 13.76
CA THR A 386 -24.13 1.79 14.91
C THR A 386 -23.18 2.68 15.69
N VAL A 387 -23.56 3.93 15.95
CA VAL A 387 -22.78 4.89 16.75
C VAL A 387 -23.17 4.75 18.21
N TYR A 388 -22.20 4.52 19.10
CA TYR A 388 -22.43 4.40 20.54
C TYR A 388 -21.77 5.58 21.27
N ASN A 389 -22.51 6.26 22.15
CA ASN A 389 -22.04 7.44 22.90
C ASN A 389 -21.34 8.50 22.01
N ASN A 390 -21.95 8.84 20.87
CA ASN A 390 -21.40 9.78 19.87
C ASN A 390 -20.01 9.39 19.34
N ARG A 391 -19.62 8.12 19.44
CA ARG A 391 -18.34 7.59 18.94
C ARG A 391 -18.58 6.42 17.98
N PRO A 392 -18.33 6.62 16.67
CA PRO A 392 -18.35 5.53 15.68
C PRO A 392 -17.21 4.54 15.91
N PHE A 393 -17.36 3.29 15.44
CA PHE A 393 -16.34 2.26 15.70
C PHE A 393 -14.95 2.61 15.13
N TYR A 394 -14.88 3.34 14.01
CA TYR A 394 -13.62 3.68 13.37
C TYR A 394 -12.80 4.71 14.16
N SER A 395 -13.44 5.48 15.04
CA SER A 395 -12.74 6.38 15.96
C SER A 395 -11.87 5.61 16.95
N TYR A 396 -12.28 4.38 17.33
CA TYR A 396 -11.46 3.49 18.16
C TYR A 396 -10.28 2.84 17.41
N LEU A 397 -10.22 3.01 16.08
CA LEU A 397 -9.14 2.52 15.23
C LEU A 397 -8.18 3.64 14.81
N ASP A 398 -8.29 4.83 15.40
CA ASP A 398 -7.58 6.05 14.99
C ASP A 398 -7.77 6.37 13.49
N LYS A 399 -9.00 6.18 13.01
CA LYS A 399 -9.40 6.46 11.63
C LYS A 399 -10.52 7.48 11.58
N HIS A 400 -10.57 8.20 10.48
CA HIS A 400 -11.62 9.17 10.17
C HIS A 400 -12.84 8.49 9.53
N THR A 401 -13.87 9.26 9.20
CA THR A 401 -15.04 8.72 8.51
C THR A 401 -14.65 8.13 7.15
N PRO A 402 -15.13 6.91 6.81
CA PRO A 402 -14.95 6.34 5.49
C PRO A 402 -15.31 7.31 4.35
N PRO A 403 -14.43 7.50 3.34
CA PRO A 403 -14.68 8.44 2.25
C PRO A 403 -15.93 8.08 1.43
N CYS A 404 -16.24 6.78 1.32
CA CYS A 404 -17.49 6.34 0.73
C CYS A 404 -18.70 6.88 1.51
N CYS A 405 -18.67 6.97 2.85
CA CYS A 405 -19.78 7.49 3.64
C CYS A 405 -19.86 9.02 3.55
N LEU A 406 -18.73 9.73 3.57
CA LEU A 406 -18.70 11.18 3.38
C LEU A 406 -19.33 11.60 2.05
N ASP A 407 -19.04 10.85 0.98
CA ASP A 407 -19.67 11.05 -0.34
C ASP A 407 -21.21 10.93 -0.26
N LYS A 408 -21.73 9.92 0.45
CA LYS A 408 -23.19 9.72 0.60
C LYS A 408 -23.81 10.77 1.51
N LEU A 409 -23.11 11.23 2.55
CA LEU A 409 -23.54 12.37 3.36
C LEU A 409 -23.71 13.62 2.49
N ARG A 410 -22.75 13.92 1.59
CA ARG A 410 -22.87 15.03 0.65
C ARG A 410 -24.06 14.87 -0.29
N THR A 411 -24.25 13.67 -0.86
CA THR A 411 -25.39 13.40 -1.75
C THR A 411 -26.73 13.59 -1.03
N THR A 412 -26.89 12.99 0.16
CA THR A 412 -28.13 13.13 0.94
C THR A 412 -28.36 14.57 1.39
N PHE A 413 -27.31 15.28 1.79
CA PHE A 413 -27.41 16.71 2.13
C PHE A 413 -27.89 17.54 0.95
N ASN A 414 -27.30 17.35 -0.23
CA ASN A 414 -27.70 18.09 -1.43
C ASN A 414 -29.17 17.82 -1.81
N HIS A 415 -29.62 16.58 -1.69
CA HIS A 415 -31.02 16.21 -1.93
C HIS A 415 -31.97 16.89 -0.92
N VAL A 416 -31.63 16.87 0.37
CA VAL A 416 -32.45 17.54 1.40
C VAL A 416 -32.54 19.04 1.17
N LEU A 417 -31.43 19.70 0.83
CA LEU A 417 -31.42 21.13 0.52
C LEU A 417 -32.32 21.46 -0.67
N GLU A 418 -32.22 20.69 -1.75
CA GLU A 418 -33.06 20.87 -2.94
C GLU A 418 -34.53 20.74 -2.60
N GLU A 419 -34.91 19.72 -1.81
CA GLU A 419 -36.31 19.58 -1.37
C GLU A 419 -36.77 20.74 -0.50
N PHE A 420 -35.95 21.22 0.43
CA PHE A 420 -36.30 22.33 1.31
C PHE A 420 -36.45 23.65 0.55
N GLU A 421 -35.58 23.92 -0.42
CA GLU A 421 -35.65 25.10 -1.26
C GLU A 421 -36.86 25.05 -2.20
N ASN A 422 -37.14 23.89 -2.81
CA ASN A 422 -38.28 23.71 -3.71
C ASN A 422 -39.63 23.93 -3.02
N VAL A 423 -39.79 23.46 -1.78
CA VAL A 423 -41.04 23.65 -1.02
C VAL A 423 -41.05 24.92 -0.14
N GLY A 424 -39.94 25.68 -0.16
CA GLY A 424 -39.80 26.93 0.59
C GLY A 424 -39.83 26.75 2.11
N ILE A 425 -39.13 25.75 2.65
CA ILE A 425 -38.96 25.57 4.10
C ILE A 425 -37.84 26.48 4.60
N ARG A 426 -38.07 27.21 5.69
CA ARG A 426 -37.00 27.96 6.35
C ARG A 426 -36.14 27.00 7.17
N TYR A 427 -34.87 26.92 6.80
CA TYR A 427 -33.88 26.04 7.41
C TYR A 427 -32.57 26.78 7.67
N TRP A 428 -31.73 26.22 8.52
CA TRP A 428 -30.35 26.67 8.74
C TRP A 428 -29.43 25.50 9.07
N LEU A 429 -28.16 25.62 8.67
CA LEU A 429 -27.11 24.67 9.04
C LEU A 429 -26.81 24.78 10.54
N ASP A 430 -26.61 23.65 11.22
CA ASP A 430 -26.49 23.64 12.68
C ASP A 430 -25.34 22.77 13.21
N ASN A 431 -25.04 22.92 14.51
CA ASN A 431 -24.09 22.14 15.28
C ASN A 431 -22.70 21.97 14.61
N ASN A 432 -22.19 20.73 14.57
CA ASN A 432 -20.87 20.41 14.02
C ASN A 432 -20.76 20.68 12.51
N ALA A 433 -21.87 20.63 11.78
CA ALA A 433 -21.88 20.93 10.35
C ALA A 433 -21.66 22.43 10.12
N LEU A 434 -22.32 23.29 10.90
CA LEU A 434 -22.11 24.74 10.88
C LEU A 434 -20.68 25.11 11.29
N LYS A 435 -20.15 24.47 12.36
CA LYS A 435 -18.75 24.62 12.75
C LYS A 435 -17.80 24.31 11.59
N SER A 436 -17.97 23.17 10.94
CA SER A 436 -17.09 22.73 9.84
C SER A 436 -17.18 23.66 8.63
N ALA A 437 -18.37 24.21 8.36
CA ALA A 437 -18.57 25.20 7.30
C ALA A 437 -17.76 26.47 7.54
N VAL A 438 -17.78 27.01 8.76
CA VAL A 438 -16.99 28.21 9.12
C VAL A 438 -15.50 27.94 9.08
N GLU A 439 -15.04 26.79 9.58
CA GLU A 439 -13.61 26.49 9.68
C GLU A 439 -12.96 26.14 8.34
N THR A 440 -13.66 25.39 7.48
CA THR A 440 -13.03 24.75 6.31
C THR A 440 -13.85 24.83 5.02
N ASN A 441 -15.08 25.38 5.06
CA ASN A 441 -16.06 25.31 3.97
C ASN A 441 -16.38 23.86 3.50
N ALA A 442 -16.00 22.85 4.28
CA ALA A 442 -16.09 21.43 3.94
C ALA A 442 -16.70 20.62 5.09
N ILE A 443 -17.13 19.39 4.77
CA ILE A 443 -17.54 18.44 5.81
C ILE A 443 -16.32 18.00 6.63
N SER A 444 -16.47 17.97 7.96
CA SER A 444 -15.43 17.43 8.84
C SER A 444 -15.04 16.00 8.44
N PRO A 445 -13.74 15.65 8.49
CA PRO A 445 -13.29 14.29 8.19
C PRO A 445 -13.89 13.23 9.14
N ASP A 446 -14.32 13.63 10.33
CA ASP A 446 -14.92 12.77 11.36
C ASP A 446 -16.45 12.83 11.40
N ALA A 447 -17.08 13.55 10.46
CA ALA A 447 -18.52 13.67 10.41
C ALA A 447 -19.18 12.31 10.09
N TYR A 448 -20.15 11.91 10.90
CA TYR A 448 -20.98 10.73 10.67
C TYR A 448 -22.45 11.05 10.39
N ASP A 449 -22.86 12.28 10.67
CA ASP A 449 -24.15 12.87 10.34
C ASP A 449 -23.97 14.35 9.96
N ILE A 450 -25.01 14.92 9.36
CA ILE A 450 -25.12 16.37 9.12
C ILE A 450 -26.43 16.80 9.76
N ASP A 451 -26.39 17.89 10.52
CA ASP A 451 -27.58 18.44 11.18
C ASP A 451 -28.06 19.69 10.44
N ILE A 452 -29.34 19.70 10.07
CA ILE A 452 -30.06 20.86 9.54
C ILE A 452 -31.22 21.13 10.47
N SER A 453 -31.36 22.38 10.89
CA SER A 453 -32.49 22.81 11.72
C SER A 453 -33.51 23.53 10.85
N PHE A 454 -34.79 23.43 11.18
CA PHE A 454 -35.87 24.03 10.40
C PHE A 454 -37.03 24.49 11.26
N ASN A 455 -37.85 25.40 10.74
CA ASN A 455 -39.04 25.89 11.43
C ASN A 455 -40.18 24.85 11.34
N VAL A 456 -40.67 24.39 12.49
CA VAL A 456 -41.74 23.39 12.59
C VAL A 456 -43.04 23.81 11.89
N HIS A 457 -43.33 25.12 11.81
CA HIS A 457 -44.52 25.61 11.11
C HIS A 457 -44.48 25.40 9.59
N ASP A 458 -43.28 25.21 9.03
CA ASP A 458 -43.11 24.98 7.60
C ASP A 458 -43.17 23.47 7.24
N LEU A 459 -43.30 22.59 8.24
CA LEU A 459 -43.26 21.13 8.07
C LEU A 459 -44.31 20.63 7.07
N GLU A 460 -45.53 21.16 7.12
CA GLU A 460 -46.64 20.77 6.24
C GLU A 460 -46.40 21.11 4.76
N ARG A 461 -45.39 21.93 4.43
CA ARG A 461 -45.01 22.25 3.05
C ARG A 461 -44.34 21.08 2.35
N SER A 462 -43.62 20.22 3.09
CA SER A 462 -42.95 19.04 2.52
C SER A 462 -43.85 17.80 2.59
N ASN A 463 -44.23 17.30 1.42
CA ASN A 463 -44.96 16.03 1.30
C ASN A 463 -44.17 14.85 1.89
N ALA A 464 -42.84 14.84 1.74
CA ALA A 464 -41.98 13.79 2.26
C ALA A 464 -41.99 13.79 3.80
N MET A 465 -41.81 14.95 4.42
CA MET A 465 -41.86 15.06 5.89
C MET A 465 -43.25 14.74 6.43
N LYS A 466 -44.31 15.26 5.82
CA LYS A 466 -45.71 14.97 6.20
C LYS A 466 -46.02 13.47 6.19
N LYS A 467 -45.65 12.76 5.12
CA LYS A 467 -45.81 11.30 5.03
C LYS A 467 -44.99 10.58 6.09
N SER A 468 -43.76 11.03 6.32
CA SER A 468 -42.83 10.42 7.28
C SER A 468 -43.22 10.57 8.76
N GLN A 469 -44.20 11.44 9.08
CA GLN A 469 -44.69 11.64 10.44
C GLN A 469 -45.35 10.37 11.02
N SER A 470 -46.14 9.67 10.20
CA SER A 470 -46.92 8.51 10.64
C SER A 470 -46.23 7.19 10.34
N LYS A 471 -45.54 7.10 9.20
CA LYS A 471 -44.81 5.91 8.77
C LYS A 471 -43.58 6.29 7.96
N PRO A 472 -42.51 5.48 7.99
CA PRO A 472 -41.38 5.67 7.11
C PRO A 472 -41.78 5.82 5.63
N TYR A 473 -41.15 6.76 4.93
CA TYR A 473 -41.43 7.07 3.54
C TYR A 473 -40.16 6.94 2.69
N VAL A 474 -40.28 6.33 1.51
CA VAL A 474 -39.22 6.30 0.50
C VAL A 474 -39.67 7.21 -0.64
N ASP A 475 -38.84 8.18 -1.02
CA ASP A 475 -39.15 9.06 -2.14
C ASP A 475 -38.84 8.41 -3.50
N ASN A 476 -39.06 9.18 -4.57
CA ASN A 476 -38.89 8.72 -5.95
C ASN A 476 -37.41 8.47 -6.30
N GLU A 477 -36.47 9.15 -5.63
CA GLU A 477 -35.04 8.96 -5.83
C GLU A 477 -34.51 7.79 -4.99
N GLY A 478 -35.29 7.33 -4.00
CA GLY A 478 -35.05 6.21 -3.11
C GLY A 478 -34.46 6.58 -1.74
N PHE A 479 -34.41 7.87 -1.37
CA PHE A 479 -33.99 8.25 -0.02
C PHE A 479 -35.09 7.90 0.97
N TYR A 480 -34.67 7.60 2.20
CA TYR A 480 -35.53 7.04 3.23
C TYR A 480 -35.74 8.05 4.34
N TRP A 481 -36.97 8.57 4.41
CA TRP A 481 -37.42 9.59 5.35
C TRP A 481 -38.11 8.93 6.53
N ILE A 482 -37.61 9.20 7.73
CA ILE A 482 -38.16 8.65 8.97
C ILE A 482 -38.26 9.73 10.04
N LYS A 483 -39.29 9.64 10.88
CA LYS A 483 -39.35 10.36 12.15
C LYS A 483 -38.78 9.47 13.25
N ALA A 484 -37.81 9.98 14.01
CA ALA A 484 -37.23 9.27 15.14
C ALA A 484 -38.29 9.12 16.25
N THR A 485 -38.44 7.90 16.78
CA THR A 485 -39.41 7.59 17.84
C THR A 485 -39.07 8.29 19.14
N ASP A 486 -37.79 8.25 19.53
CA ASP A 486 -37.36 8.63 20.88
C ASP A 486 -36.99 10.12 20.99
N GLY A 487 -37.12 10.88 19.90
CA GLY A 487 -36.69 12.27 19.87
C GLY A 487 -37.46 13.24 18.99
N HIS A 488 -38.51 12.79 18.29
CA HIS A 488 -39.39 13.62 17.47
C HIS A 488 -38.73 14.48 16.38
N TYR A 489 -37.47 14.22 16.03
CA TYR A 489 -36.79 14.81 14.88
C TYR A 489 -36.93 13.91 13.64
N PHE A 490 -36.63 14.43 12.45
CA PHE A 490 -36.65 13.64 11.23
C PHE A 490 -35.23 13.26 10.83
N ARG A 491 -35.08 12.13 10.13
CA ARG A 491 -33.81 11.71 9.56
C ARG A 491 -34.03 11.26 8.12
N VAL A 492 -33.21 11.78 7.24
CA VAL A 492 -33.18 11.40 5.83
C VAL A 492 -31.96 10.54 5.61
N GLN A 493 -32.18 9.26 5.34
CA GLN A 493 -31.13 8.29 5.11
C GLN A 493 -30.90 8.12 3.60
N PHE A 494 -29.66 7.81 3.22
CA PHE A 494 -29.29 7.58 1.83
C PHE A 494 -30.15 6.49 1.19
N SER A 495 -30.44 5.40 1.92
CA SER A 495 -31.42 4.39 1.54
C SER A 495 -31.87 3.59 2.77
N LYS A 496 -32.89 2.74 2.60
CA LYS A 496 -33.35 1.85 3.69
C LYS A 496 -32.23 0.99 4.32
N PRO A 497 -31.35 0.30 3.56
CA PRO A 497 -30.22 -0.43 4.16
C PRO A 497 -29.06 0.49 4.56
N ASN A 498 -28.87 1.64 3.91
CA ASN A 498 -27.75 2.54 4.16
C ASN A 498 -28.17 3.76 5.00
N GLN A 499 -27.95 3.67 6.30
CA GLN A 499 -28.40 4.64 7.31
C GLN A 499 -27.56 5.92 7.42
N VAL A 500 -26.57 6.10 6.54
CA VAL A 500 -25.86 7.39 6.40
C VAL A 500 -26.88 8.45 6.02
N GLY A 501 -26.91 9.58 6.72
CA GLY A 501 -28.00 10.52 6.53
C GLY A 501 -27.86 11.84 7.26
N VAL A 502 -28.82 12.70 6.99
CA VAL A 502 -28.96 14.05 7.53
C VAL A 502 -30.06 14.03 8.59
N ASN A 503 -29.81 14.62 9.75
CA ASN A 503 -30.83 14.83 10.77
C ASN A 503 -31.48 16.19 10.54
N LEU A 504 -32.81 16.23 10.57
CA LEU A 504 -33.63 17.43 10.46
C LEU A 504 -34.22 17.74 11.82
N LEU A 505 -33.78 18.83 12.43
CA LEU A 505 -34.08 19.20 13.80
C LEU A 505 -35.19 20.26 13.80
N PRO A 506 -36.41 19.94 14.30
CA PRO A 506 -37.51 20.88 14.32
C PRO A 506 -37.35 21.89 15.46
N TYR A 507 -37.50 23.17 15.14
CA TYR A 507 -37.52 24.28 16.10
C TYR A 507 -38.79 25.12 15.94
N GLU A 508 -39.30 25.61 17.06
CA GLU A 508 -40.46 26.49 17.14
C GLU A 508 -40.00 27.89 17.56
N ILE A 509 -40.41 28.90 16.79
CA ILE A 509 -40.07 30.30 17.05
C ILE A 509 -41.21 30.92 17.89
N LYS A 510 -40.94 31.24 19.15
CA LYS A 510 -41.91 31.84 20.08
C LYS A 510 -41.38 33.18 20.62
N GLY A 511 -41.85 34.27 20.04
CA GLY A 511 -41.42 35.62 20.44
C GLY A 511 -39.92 35.82 20.22
N ALA A 512 -39.18 36.13 21.29
CA ALA A 512 -37.73 36.36 21.25
C ALA A 512 -36.88 35.08 21.38
N GLU A 513 -37.49 33.91 21.57
CA GLU A 513 -36.76 32.65 21.76
C GLU A 513 -37.13 31.61 20.70
N VAL A 514 -36.15 30.80 20.32
CA VAL A 514 -36.28 29.64 19.44
C VAL A 514 -36.08 28.39 20.26
N ARG A 515 -37.14 27.58 20.40
CA ARG A 515 -37.16 26.39 21.26
C ARG A 515 -37.20 25.12 20.43
N ALA A 516 -36.46 24.09 20.87
CA ALA A 516 -36.48 22.79 20.21
C ALA A 516 -37.88 22.15 20.31
N SER A 517 -38.44 21.74 19.17
CA SER A 517 -39.74 21.05 19.07
C SER A 517 -39.54 19.54 19.05
N GLY A 518 -38.72 19.02 19.96
CA GLY A 518 -38.37 17.60 20.06
C GLY A 518 -37.26 17.35 21.09
N PHE A 519 -36.90 16.08 21.29
CA PHE A 519 -35.86 15.67 22.24
C PHE A 519 -34.71 14.97 21.51
N PHE A 520 -33.68 15.71 21.14
CA PHE A 520 -32.53 15.18 20.40
C PHE A 520 -31.20 15.33 21.16
N GLY A 521 -31.27 15.13 22.48
CA GLY A 521 -30.13 15.16 23.39
C GLY A 521 -29.51 16.56 23.50
N TRP A 522 -28.18 16.61 23.57
CA TRP A 522 -27.42 17.88 23.69
C TRP A 522 -27.65 18.85 22.51
N LYS A 523 -28.07 18.34 21.35
CA LYS A 523 -28.34 19.15 20.16
C LYS A 523 -29.61 20.02 20.31
N ALA A 524 -30.49 19.70 21.26
CA ALA A 524 -31.73 20.43 21.55
C ALA A 524 -31.47 21.57 22.55
N SER A 525 -31.00 22.72 22.04
CA SER A 525 -30.69 23.90 22.86
C SER A 525 -31.56 25.08 22.44
N THR A 526 -32.12 25.81 23.41
CA THR A 526 -32.83 27.06 23.16
C THR A 526 -31.85 28.19 22.87
N PHE A 527 -32.18 29.09 21.93
CA PHE A 527 -31.37 30.26 21.59
C PHE A 527 -32.25 31.46 21.20
N ALA A 528 -31.66 32.65 21.11
CA ALA A 528 -32.38 33.90 20.79
C ALA A 528 -32.84 33.94 19.32
N ALA A 529 -34.05 34.45 19.07
CA ALA A 529 -34.60 34.59 17.73
C ALA A 529 -33.83 35.60 16.86
N ASP A 530 -33.09 36.51 17.50
CA ASP A 530 -32.24 37.51 16.83
C ASP A 530 -31.20 36.84 15.91
N PHE A 531 -30.75 35.62 16.25
CA PHE A 531 -29.84 34.86 15.40
C PHE A 531 -30.44 34.47 14.04
N LEU A 532 -31.76 34.47 13.90
CA LEU A 532 -32.46 34.13 12.65
C LEU A 532 -32.99 35.36 11.90
N HIS A 533 -32.81 36.57 12.44
CA HIS A 533 -33.41 37.79 11.91
C HIS A 533 -32.38 38.94 11.80
N PRO A 534 -31.71 39.12 10.63
CA PRO A 534 -31.79 38.30 9.42
C PRO A 534 -30.92 37.03 9.53
N MET A 535 -31.29 35.97 8.81
CA MET A 535 -30.39 34.84 8.58
C MET A 535 -29.24 35.26 7.66
N SER A 536 -28.06 34.67 7.89
CA SER A 536 -26.89 34.82 7.02
C SER A 536 -26.76 33.61 6.09
N THR A 537 -25.75 33.62 5.23
CA THR A 537 -25.34 32.45 4.44
C THR A 537 -23.89 32.08 4.74
N VAL A 538 -23.58 30.79 4.58
CA VAL A 538 -22.22 30.24 4.69
C VAL A 538 -21.95 29.32 3.51
N LEU A 539 -20.70 29.29 3.04
CA LEU A 539 -20.29 28.33 2.02
C LEU A 539 -20.08 26.96 2.65
N PHE A 540 -20.86 25.97 2.24
CA PHE A 540 -20.70 24.60 2.71
C PHE A 540 -20.86 23.63 1.55
N LEU A 541 -19.86 22.78 1.33
CA LEU A 541 -19.85 21.78 0.26
C LEU A 541 -20.05 22.39 -1.15
N GLY A 542 -19.57 23.62 -1.35
CA GLY A 542 -19.68 24.34 -2.62
C GLY A 542 -21.02 25.00 -2.89
N LYS A 543 -21.96 24.99 -1.92
CA LYS A 543 -23.23 25.71 -1.98
C LYS A 543 -23.30 26.80 -0.92
N SER A 544 -24.00 27.89 -1.22
CA SER A 544 -24.36 28.91 -0.22
C SER A 544 -25.58 28.40 0.56
N VAL A 545 -25.39 28.09 1.84
CA VAL A 545 -26.40 27.48 2.71
C VAL A 545 -26.81 28.49 3.78
N MET A 546 -28.11 28.54 4.11
CA MET A 546 -28.62 29.41 5.17
C MET A 546 -28.00 29.04 6.53
N CYS A 547 -27.61 30.04 7.30
CA CYS A 547 -27.11 29.89 8.66
C CYS A 547 -27.62 31.01 9.58
N PRO A 548 -27.57 30.82 10.91
CA PRO A 548 -27.81 31.92 11.83
C PRO A 548 -26.80 33.06 11.62
N ASN A 549 -27.18 34.31 11.87
CA ASN A 549 -26.22 35.41 11.94
C ASN A 549 -25.31 35.25 13.17
N ASN A 550 -24.24 36.06 13.24
CA ASN A 550 -23.26 36.02 14.35
C ASN A 550 -22.85 34.58 14.71
N VAL A 551 -22.44 33.81 13.69
CA VAL A 551 -22.28 32.35 13.78
C VAL A 551 -21.39 31.90 14.94
N LEU A 552 -20.34 32.65 15.25
CA LEU A 552 -19.43 32.34 16.36
C LEU A 552 -20.15 32.40 17.71
N GLU A 553 -20.90 33.48 17.97
CA GLU A 553 -21.71 33.63 19.20
C GLU A 553 -22.80 32.56 19.28
N TYR A 554 -23.43 32.23 18.15
CA TYR A 554 -24.42 31.16 18.07
C TYR A 554 -23.82 29.79 18.44
N LEU A 555 -22.63 29.47 17.93
CA LEU A 555 -21.93 28.22 18.24
C LEU A 555 -21.46 28.18 19.71
N GLU A 556 -20.99 29.31 20.24
CA GLU A 556 -20.62 29.45 21.66
C GLU A 556 -21.81 29.26 22.60
N ALA A 557 -22.98 29.82 22.25
CA ALA A 557 -24.23 29.61 22.98
C ALA A 557 -24.63 28.12 23.01
N LYS A 558 -24.22 27.35 22.01
CA LYS A 558 -24.39 25.88 21.96
C LYS A 558 -23.23 25.09 22.58
N HIS A 559 -22.28 25.76 23.23
CA HIS A 559 -21.06 25.16 23.80
C HIS A 559 -20.18 24.45 22.76
N ILE A 560 -20.24 24.86 21.49
CA ILE A 560 -19.41 24.32 20.41
C ILE A 560 -18.25 25.28 20.18
N LYS A 561 -17.04 24.87 20.56
CA LYS A 561 -15.84 25.66 20.33
C LYS A 561 -15.40 25.55 18.87
N VAL A 562 -15.24 26.69 18.22
CA VAL A 562 -14.59 26.84 16.92
C VAL A 562 -13.08 26.99 17.17
N GLN A 563 -12.25 26.31 16.39
CA GLN A 563 -10.82 26.59 16.39
C GLN A 563 -10.62 27.94 15.70
N SER A 564 -10.37 28.99 16.47
CA SER A 564 -9.81 30.22 15.91
C SER A 564 -8.44 29.84 15.36
N GLN A 565 -8.30 29.71 14.04
CA GLN A 565 -6.99 29.95 13.45
C GLN A 565 -6.65 31.38 13.84
N ASP A 566 -5.51 31.56 14.51
CA ASP A 566 -4.88 32.87 14.62
C ASP A 566 -4.79 33.43 13.21
N MET A 567 -5.72 34.31 12.85
CA MET A 567 -5.54 35.26 11.78
C MET A 567 -4.50 36.26 12.29
N ALA A 568 -3.25 35.80 12.38
CA ALA A 568 -2.11 36.67 12.24
C ALA A 568 -2.19 37.21 10.80
N MET A 569 -2.93 38.32 10.66
CA MET A 569 -2.57 39.30 9.64
C MET A 569 -1.18 39.77 10.04
N ASP A 570 -0.17 39.26 9.34
CA ASP A 570 1.09 39.95 9.20
C ASP A 570 0.76 41.30 8.53
N ASP A 571 0.71 42.36 9.35
CA ASP A 571 0.93 43.75 8.94
C ASP A 571 2.41 44.11 9.17
#